data_AF-G8GQE2-F1
#
_entry.id   AF-G8GQE2-F1
#
_cell.length_a   1.000
_cell.length_b   1.000
_cell.length_c   1.000
_cell.angle_alpha   90.00
_cell.angle_beta   90.00
_cell.angle_gamma   90.00
#
_symmetry.space_group_name_H-M   'P 1'
#
loop_
_entity.id
_entity.type
_entity.pdbx_description
1 polymer ?
#
loop_
_entity_poly.entity_id
_entity_poly.type
_entity_poly.pdbx_seq_one_letter_code
_entity_poly.pdbx_strand_id
1 'polypeptide(L)'
;ASIVASHFNPEFVVNIKETGQILLVNYKDVNNLKVTSISAERFLHDGGFDKSGRYFLVAANARHKIAIVDTKEGKLVGVIPSGGQTPHPGRGANFVHPKYGPVWATSHLGDETISFIGTDPVKNKNNAWKVVQKVKGQGGGSLFIKTHPKSTHIYIDTPLNPEAEISSSVAVFSIADLAQDKPKYKVLPIGQWSGITQGQRRVVQGEYNRAGDEVWFSIW
;
A
#
# COMPACT_ATOMS: atom_id res chain seq x y z
N ALA A 1 -9.27 9.43 -4.18
CA ALA A 1 -8.22 10.27 -3.59
C ALA A 1 -8.29 10.14 -2.08
N SER A 2 -7.17 10.06 -1.36
CA SER A 2 -7.17 9.85 0.09
C SER A 2 -7.25 11.16 0.88
N ILE A 3 -7.87 11.08 2.05
CA ILE A 3 -7.79 12.03 3.16
C ILE A 3 -7.43 11.25 4.44
N VAL A 4 -6.36 11.65 5.13
CA VAL A 4 -5.90 11.01 6.38
C VAL A 4 -5.46 12.07 7.38
N ALA A 5 -5.51 11.76 8.69
CA ALA A 5 -5.02 12.66 9.73
C ALA A 5 -3.52 12.41 9.99
N SER A 6 -2.73 13.47 10.09
CA SER A 6 -1.33 13.40 10.51
C SER A 6 -1.23 13.02 11.99
N HIS A 7 -0.19 12.25 12.33
CA HIS A 7 0.12 11.86 13.72
C HIS A 7 1.15 12.82 14.37
N PHE A 8 1.69 13.78 13.62
CA PHE A 8 2.76 14.68 14.08
C PHE A 8 2.31 16.12 14.23
N ASN A 9 1.35 16.54 13.40
CA ASN A 9 0.74 17.85 13.43
C ASN A 9 -0.79 17.69 13.36
N PRO A 10 -1.60 18.60 13.92
CA PRO A 10 -3.05 18.58 13.78
C PRO A 10 -3.47 19.04 12.37
N GLU A 11 -3.16 18.18 11.40
CA GLU A 11 -3.35 18.40 9.98
C GLU A 11 -4.05 17.22 9.33
N PHE A 12 -4.94 17.50 8.39
CA PHE A 12 -5.34 16.52 7.39
C PHE A 12 -4.35 16.53 6.22
N VAL A 13 -3.99 15.35 5.72
CA VAL A 13 -3.24 15.15 4.47
C VAL A 13 -4.26 14.82 3.38
N VAL A 14 -4.38 15.70 2.38
CA VAL A 14 -5.42 15.62 1.34
C VAL A 14 -4.79 15.55 -0.05
N ASN A 15 -5.11 14.52 -0.82
CA ASN A 15 -4.64 14.40 -2.20
C ASN A 15 -5.56 15.13 -3.18
N ILE A 16 -5.00 15.99 -4.02
CA ILE A 16 -5.67 16.61 -5.15
C ILE A 16 -5.13 15.98 -6.45
N LYS A 17 -5.97 15.16 -7.07
CA LYS A 17 -5.56 14.18 -8.10
C LYS A 17 -4.99 14.84 -9.35
N GLU A 18 -5.76 15.67 -10.05
CA GLU A 18 -5.42 16.15 -11.39
C GLU A 18 -4.24 17.13 -11.38
N THR A 19 -4.15 17.96 -10.33
CA THR A 19 -3.08 18.94 -10.12
C THR A 19 -1.83 18.32 -9.50
N GLY A 20 -1.93 17.15 -8.89
CA GLY A 20 -0.80 16.47 -8.25
C GLY A 20 -0.31 17.16 -6.98
N GLN A 21 -1.23 17.80 -6.25
CA GLN A 21 -0.92 18.49 -5.00
C GLN A 21 -1.33 17.65 -3.79
N ILE A 22 -0.52 17.70 -2.74
CA ILE A 22 -0.84 17.16 -1.42
C ILE A 22 -0.99 18.35 -0.48
N LEU A 23 -2.17 18.51 0.11
CA LEU A 23 -2.44 19.61 1.05
C LEU A 23 -2.29 19.11 2.47
N LEU A 24 -1.55 19.84 3.30
CA LEU A 24 -1.54 19.69 4.75
C LEU A 24 -2.42 20.79 5.34
N VAL A 25 -3.64 20.40 5.71
CA VAL A 25 -4.70 21.31 6.15
C VAL A 25 -4.74 21.33 7.67
N ASN A 26 -4.25 22.41 8.27
CA ASN A 26 -4.15 22.55 9.72
C ASN A 26 -5.52 22.88 10.33
N TYR A 27 -6.02 22.01 11.19
CA TYR A 27 -7.36 22.13 11.78
C TYR A 27 -7.36 22.72 13.19
N LYS A 28 -6.26 23.33 13.68
CA LYS A 28 -6.24 24.02 14.98
C LYS A 28 -7.17 25.23 15.00
N ASP A 29 -7.26 25.94 13.88
CA ASP A 29 -8.11 27.11 13.71
C ASP A 29 -8.76 27.02 12.33
N VAL A 30 -10.03 26.63 12.31
CA VAL A 30 -10.81 26.46 11.09
C VAL A 30 -11.32 27.80 10.52
N ASN A 31 -11.25 28.89 11.29
CA ASN A 31 -11.62 30.22 10.83
C ASN A 31 -10.43 30.92 10.13
N ASN A 32 -9.20 30.68 10.61
CA ASN A 32 -7.96 31.20 10.03
C ASN A 32 -7.07 30.07 9.48
N LEU A 33 -7.63 29.32 8.52
CA LEU A 33 -7.08 28.05 8.05
C LEU A 33 -5.65 28.21 7.48
N LYS A 34 -4.70 27.42 8.02
CA LYS A 34 -3.35 27.30 7.46
C LYS A 34 -3.28 26.04 6.60
N VAL A 35 -2.81 26.21 5.36
CA VAL A 35 -2.65 25.10 4.41
C VAL A 35 -1.27 25.16 3.79
N THR A 36 -0.51 24.06 3.92
CA THR A 36 0.71 23.86 3.13
C THR A 36 0.34 23.07 1.88
N SER A 37 0.58 23.64 0.70
CA SER A 37 0.40 22.93 -0.58
C SER A 37 1.74 22.39 -1.07
N ILE A 38 1.83 21.07 -1.21
CA ILE A 38 3.04 20.36 -1.62
C ILE A 38 2.84 19.87 -3.05
N SER A 39 3.66 20.37 -3.98
CA SER A 39 3.75 19.82 -5.34
C SER A 39 4.37 18.43 -5.29
N ALA A 40 3.65 17.41 -5.78
CA ALA A 40 4.11 16.03 -5.81
C ALA A 40 4.14 15.49 -7.24
N GLU A 41 3.11 14.78 -7.67
CA GLU A 41 2.99 14.18 -9.00
C GLU A 41 1.52 14.06 -9.38
N ARG A 42 1.19 14.19 -10.67
CA ARG A 42 -0.20 14.12 -11.12
C ARG A 42 -0.79 12.72 -10.94
N PHE A 43 -2.11 12.68 -10.82
CA PHE A 43 -2.91 11.47 -10.65
C PHE A 43 -2.74 10.78 -9.29
N LEU A 44 -2.52 11.57 -8.23
CA LEU A 44 -2.57 11.06 -6.85
C LEU A 44 -3.88 10.32 -6.59
N HIS A 45 -3.80 9.20 -5.88
CA HIS A 45 -4.94 8.35 -5.60
C HIS A 45 -4.96 8.03 -4.10
N ASP A 46 -4.52 6.85 -3.74
CA ASP A 46 -4.53 6.26 -2.40
C ASP A 46 -3.10 6.09 -1.87
N GLY A 47 -2.99 5.89 -0.57
CA GLY A 47 -1.73 5.89 0.16
C GLY A 47 -1.94 5.69 1.65
N GLY A 48 -0.83 5.53 2.36
CA GLY A 48 -0.83 5.36 3.80
C GLY A 48 0.49 5.77 4.42
N PHE A 49 0.47 5.86 5.75
CA PHE A 49 1.67 6.14 6.50
C PHE A 49 2.61 4.94 6.53
N ASP A 50 3.91 5.22 6.61
CA ASP A 50 4.90 4.24 7.05
C ASP A 50 4.60 3.78 8.49
N LYS A 51 5.30 2.74 8.95
CA LYS A 51 5.12 2.18 10.30
C LYS A 51 5.26 3.23 11.42
N SER A 52 6.10 4.26 11.25
CA SER A 52 6.28 5.30 12.26
C SER A 52 5.15 6.34 12.32
N GLY A 53 4.25 6.36 11.33
CA GLY A 53 3.21 7.37 11.20
C GLY A 53 3.70 8.71 10.65
N ARG A 54 4.97 8.83 10.26
CA ARG A 54 5.59 10.13 9.89
C ARG A 54 5.50 10.40 8.41
N TYR A 55 5.82 9.40 7.60
CA TYR A 55 5.95 9.56 6.18
C TYR A 55 4.70 9.04 5.50
N PHE A 56 4.05 9.89 4.71
CA PHE A 56 2.89 9.52 3.93
C PHE A 56 3.36 9.09 2.54
N LEU A 57 3.15 7.81 2.19
CA LEU A 57 3.46 7.23 0.89
C LEU A 57 2.16 7.14 0.09
N VAL A 58 2.15 7.72 -1.11
CA VAL A 58 0.95 7.83 -1.95
C VAL A 58 1.23 7.50 -3.40
N ALA A 59 0.32 6.73 -4.00
CA ALA A 59 0.37 6.37 -5.41
C ALA A 59 -0.07 7.53 -6.31
N ALA A 60 0.83 7.95 -7.20
CA ALA A 60 0.49 8.65 -8.44
C ALA A 60 0.26 7.60 -9.53
N ASN A 61 -0.88 6.92 -9.45
CA ASN A 61 -1.07 5.59 -10.03
C ASN A 61 -0.89 5.57 -11.56
N ALA A 62 -1.51 6.49 -12.30
CA ALA A 62 -1.40 6.61 -13.75
C ALA A 62 0.01 7.04 -14.23
N ARG A 63 0.90 7.41 -13.32
CA ARG A 63 2.33 7.69 -13.60
C ARG A 63 3.26 6.60 -13.09
N HIS A 64 2.73 5.53 -12.50
CA HIS A 64 3.49 4.39 -11.99
C HIS A 64 4.52 4.80 -10.91
N LYS A 65 4.17 5.83 -10.12
CA LYS A 65 5.07 6.46 -9.14
C LYS A 65 4.47 6.46 -7.74
N ILE A 66 5.34 6.61 -6.75
CA ILE A 66 5.02 6.81 -5.34
C ILE A 66 5.63 8.14 -4.90
N ALA A 67 4.80 9.08 -4.45
CA ALA A 67 5.26 10.27 -3.77
C ALA A 67 5.35 10.03 -2.27
N ILE A 68 6.35 10.63 -1.63
CA ILE A 68 6.64 10.45 -0.21
C ILE A 68 6.67 11.83 0.44
N VAL A 69 5.84 12.05 1.46
CA VAL A 69 5.76 13.32 2.19
C VAL A 69 6.18 13.11 3.64
N ASP A 70 7.07 13.96 4.15
CA ASP A 70 7.37 14.03 5.58
C ASP A 70 6.33 14.93 6.26
N THR A 71 5.37 14.33 6.96
CA THR A 71 4.28 15.08 7.59
C THR A 71 4.68 15.80 8.88
N LYS A 72 5.86 15.49 9.41
CA LYS A 72 6.43 16.25 10.52
C LYS A 72 7.01 17.58 10.02
N GLU A 73 7.76 17.53 8.92
CA GLU A 73 8.45 18.69 8.35
C GLU A 73 7.62 19.43 7.29
N GLY A 74 6.47 18.87 6.90
CA GLY A 74 5.55 19.47 5.94
C GLY A 74 6.10 19.57 4.51
N LYS A 75 6.92 18.61 4.07
CA LYS A 75 7.61 18.69 2.76
C LYS A 75 7.65 17.37 1.99
N LEU A 76 7.78 17.48 0.67
CA LEU A 76 8.07 16.35 -0.20
C LEU A 76 9.48 15.80 0.10
N VAL A 77 9.57 14.50 0.33
CA VAL A 77 10.85 13.77 0.42
C VAL A 77 11.33 13.39 -0.98
N GLY A 78 10.43 12.91 -1.82
CA GLY A 78 10.71 12.57 -3.20
C GLY A 78 9.55 11.88 -3.91
N VAL A 79 9.72 11.65 -5.20
CA VAL A 79 8.81 10.85 -6.03
C VAL A 79 9.64 9.78 -6.72
N ILE A 80 9.29 8.52 -6.52
CA ILE A 80 10.05 7.37 -7.01
C ILE A 80 9.20 6.48 -7.93
N PRO A 81 9.81 5.79 -8.91
CA PRO A 81 9.09 4.76 -9.65
C PRO A 81 8.65 3.64 -8.70
N SER A 82 7.41 3.20 -8.85
CA SER A 82 6.85 2.09 -8.05
C SER A 82 7.45 0.73 -8.42
N GLY A 83 7.98 0.59 -9.64
CA GLY A 83 8.62 -0.63 -10.12
C GLY A 83 7.69 -1.62 -10.83
N GLY A 84 6.38 -1.34 -10.86
CA GLY A 84 5.35 -2.01 -11.67
C GLY A 84 4.37 -0.98 -12.26
N GLN A 85 3.27 -1.45 -12.85
CA GLN A 85 2.28 -0.61 -13.54
C GLN A 85 1.05 -0.33 -12.68
N THR A 86 0.72 0.94 -12.53
CA THR A 86 -0.48 1.43 -11.84
C THR A 86 -0.56 0.91 -10.39
N PRO A 87 0.35 1.37 -9.50
CA PRO A 87 0.32 0.97 -8.10
C PRO A 87 -1.03 1.33 -7.47
N HIS A 88 -1.61 0.39 -6.72
CA HIS A 88 -2.89 0.55 -6.04
C HIS A 88 -2.79 -0.06 -4.63
N PRO A 89 -2.23 0.69 -3.65
CA PRO A 89 -1.93 0.14 -2.33
C PRO A 89 -3.13 0.01 -1.38
N GLY A 90 -4.22 0.74 -1.61
CA GLY A 90 -5.10 1.15 -0.53
C GLY A 90 -4.32 2.02 0.47
N ARG A 91 -4.15 1.53 1.70
CA ARG A 91 -3.23 2.12 2.70
C ARG A 91 -1.81 1.54 2.63
N GLY A 92 -1.62 0.49 1.84
CA GLY A 92 -0.42 -0.33 1.78
C GLY A 92 -0.25 -1.23 2.99
N ALA A 93 0.90 -1.91 3.06
CA ALA A 93 1.23 -2.85 4.13
C ALA A 93 2.62 -2.56 4.71
N ASN A 94 2.68 -2.29 6.02
CA ASN A 94 3.92 -2.03 6.74
C ASN A 94 4.41 -3.26 7.48
N PHE A 95 5.68 -3.62 7.33
CA PHE A 95 6.32 -4.69 8.12
C PHE A 95 7.85 -4.51 8.15
N VAL A 96 8.53 -5.35 8.91
CA VAL A 96 10.00 -5.40 8.92
C VAL A 96 10.45 -6.49 7.97
N HIS A 97 11.05 -6.10 6.85
CA HIS A 97 11.62 -7.03 5.89
C HIS A 97 12.90 -7.66 6.45
N PRO A 98 13.10 -8.98 6.35
CA PRO A 98 14.25 -9.67 6.96
C PRO A 98 15.61 -9.16 6.47
N LYS A 99 15.70 -8.72 5.22
CA LYS A 99 16.94 -8.18 4.61
C LYS A 99 17.07 -6.65 4.60
N TYR A 100 15.95 -5.93 4.57
CA TYR A 100 15.95 -4.50 4.20
C TYR A 100 15.47 -3.57 5.31
N GLY A 101 15.05 -4.13 6.46
CA GLY A 101 14.49 -3.36 7.57
C GLY A 101 13.04 -2.94 7.33
N PRO A 102 12.57 -1.85 7.96
CA PRO A 102 11.20 -1.38 7.80
C PRO A 102 10.86 -1.04 6.35
N VAL A 103 9.78 -1.65 5.84
CA VAL A 103 9.27 -1.41 4.49
C VAL A 103 7.77 -1.12 4.50
N TRP A 104 7.33 -0.38 3.49
CA TRP A 104 5.94 -0.24 3.09
C TRP A 104 5.76 -0.90 1.72
N ALA A 105 4.67 -1.62 1.53
CA ALA A 105 4.43 -2.40 0.33
C ALA A 105 3.17 -1.97 -0.43
N THR A 106 3.23 -2.10 -1.76
CA THR A 106 2.10 -1.92 -2.68
C THR A 106 2.04 -3.07 -3.69
N SER A 107 0.83 -3.50 -4.00
CA SER A 107 0.54 -4.27 -5.21
C SER A 107 0.19 -3.33 -6.37
N HIS A 108 -0.04 -3.90 -7.55
CA HIS A 108 -0.26 -3.17 -8.79
C HIS A 108 -1.53 -3.64 -9.49
N LEU A 109 -2.25 -2.67 -10.07
CA LEU A 109 -3.43 -2.96 -10.88
C LEU A 109 -3.03 -3.46 -12.27
N GLY A 110 -1.98 -2.87 -12.86
CA GLY A 110 -1.61 -3.10 -14.24
C GLY A 110 -0.75 -4.34 -14.49
N ASP A 111 -0.14 -4.92 -13.46
CA ASP A 111 0.67 -6.13 -13.56
C ASP A 111 0.78 -6.87 -12.20
N GLU A 112 1.42 -8.03 -12.21
CA GLU A 112 1.58 -8.91 -11.05
C GLU A 112 2.65 -8.46 -10.03
N THR A 113 3.25 -7.28 -10.20
CA THR A 113 4.35 -6.84 -9.34
C THR A 113 3.87 -6.51 -7.94
N ILE A 114 4.65 -6.91 -6.94
CA ILE A 114 4.55 -6.42 -5.57
C ILE A 114 5.87 -5.74 -5.23
N SER A 115 5.80 -4.47 -4.85
CA SER A 115 6.98 -3.65 -4.56
C SER A 115 7.09 -3.35 -3.07
N PHE A 116 8.31 -3.48 -2.54
CA PHE A 116 8.64 -3.14 -1.17
C PHE A 116 9.55 -1.91 -1.15
N ILE A 117 9.15 -0.88 -0.42
CA ILE A 117 9.83 0.41 -0.36
C ILE A 117 10.42 0.60 1.03
N GLY A 118 11.72 0.89 1.13
CA GLY A 118 12.37 1.16 2.42
C GLY A 118 11.87 2.46 3.04
N THR A 119 11.57 2.45 4.35
CA THR A 119 10.91 3.58 5.05
C THR A 119 11.68 4.11 6.25
N ASP A 120 12.89 3.63 6.50
CA ASP A 120 13.71 4.04 7.65
C ASP A 120 14.96 4.82 7.23
N PRO A 121 14.85 6.16 7.08
CA PRO A 121 15.97 7.03 6.72
C PRO A 121 16.98 7.24 7.85
N VAL A 122 16.77 6.69 9.05
CA VAL A 122 17.69 6.87 10.18
C VAL A 122 18.65 5.69 10.28
N LYS A 123 18.13 4.45 10.41
CA LYS A 123 18.96 3.26 10.60
C LYS A 123 19.24 2.52 9.29
N ASN A 124 18.38 2.64 8.29
CA ASN A 124 18.47 1.94 7.00
C ASN A 124 18.62 2.91 5.82
N LYS A 125 19.49 3.93 5.98
CA LYS A 125 19.70 5.03 5.03
C LYS A 125 19.86 4.60 3.57
N ASN A 126 20.61 3.53 3.32
CA ASN A 126 20.88 3.05 1.96
C ASN A 126 19.63 2.55 1.24
N ASN A 127 18.63 2.12 2.00
CA ASN A 127 17.37 1.52 1.55
C ASN A 127 16.20 2.51 1.53
N ALA A 128 16.29 3.59 2.32
CA ALA A 128 15.20 4.54 2.48
C ALA A 128 14.81 5.17 1.13
N TRP A 129 13.49 5.22 0.89
CA TRP A 129 12.89 5.85 -0.29
C TRP A 129 13.32 5.20 -1.61
N LYS A 130 13.58 3.89 -1.59
CA LYS A 130 13.86 3.09 -2.77
C LYS A 130 13.00 1.85 -2.78
N VAL A 131 12.63 1.38 -3.97
CA VAL A 131 12.12 0.02 -4.15
C VAL A 131 13.28 -0.95 -3.91
N VAL A 132 13.26 -1.63 -2.77
CA VAL A 132 14.36 -2.50 -2.31
C VAL A 132 14.22 -3.93 -2.81
N GLN A 133 12.99 -4.36 -3.11
CA GLN A 133 12.69 -5.66 -3.68
C GLN A 133 11.39 -5.59 -4.47
N LYS A 134 11.33 -6.41 -5.52
CA LYS A 134 10.11 -6.72 -6.27
C LYS A 134 9.92 -8.22 -6.28
N VAL A 135 8.69 -8.68 -6.07
CA VAL A 135 8.28 -10.07 -6.26
C VAL A 135 7.05 -10.10 -7.15
N LYS A 136 6.71 -11.30 -7.65
CA LYS A 136 5.53 -11.51 -8.51
C LYS A 136 4.42 -12.19 -7.71
N GLY A 137 3.22 -11.62 -7.73
CA GLY A 137 1.99 -12.21 -7.21
C GLY A 137 1.32 -13.15 -8.21
N GLN A 138 0.01 -13.33 -8.08
CA GLN A 138 -0.77 -14.22 -8.96
C GLN A 138 -0.98 -13.65 -10.36
N GLY A 139 -1.10 -12.33 -10.48
CA GLY A 139 -1.46 -11.65 -11.71
C GLY A 139 -1.72 -10.17 -11.47
N GLY A 140 -2.03 -9.44 -12.54
CA GLY A 140 -2.57 -8.07 -12.44
C GLY A 140 -3.98 -8.03 -11.86
N GLY A 141 -4.51 -6.82 -11.66
CA GLY A 141 -5.85 -6.60 -11.13
C GLY A 141 -5.93 -6.53 -9.61
N SER A 142 -4.81 -6.37 -8.91
CA SER A 142 -4.79 -6.20 -7.45
C SER A 142 -5.30 -4.82 -7.05
N LEU A 143 -6.05 -4.76 -5.95
CA LEU A 143 -6.53 -3.51 -5.36
C LEU A 143 -6.01 -3.30 -3.93
N PHE A 144 -5.76 -4.36 -3.18
CA PHE A 144 -5.32 -4.27 -1.79
C PHE A 144 -4.22 -5.26 -1.46
N ILE A 145 -3.30 -4.76 -0.64
CA ILE A 145 -2.27 -5.53 0.04
C ILE A 145 -2.43 -5.33 1.55
N LYS A 146 -2.26 -6.40 2.35
CA LYS A 146 -2.48 -6.33 3.80
C LYS A 146 -1.52 -7.19 4.61
N THR A 147 -1.12 -6.67 5.75
CA THR A 147 -0.45 -7.41 6.84
C THR A 147 -0.86 -6.78 8.18
N HIS A 148 -0.36 -7.33 9.28
CA HIS A 148 -0.58 -6.82 10.62
C HIS A 148 0.71 -6.99 11.46
N PRO A 149 1.03 -6.10 12.42
CA PRO A 149 2.24 -6.21 13.24
C PRO A 149 2.45 -7.54 13.99
N LYS A 150 1.38 -8.30 14.22
CA LYS A 150 1.40 -9.63 14.86
C LYS A 150 1.33 -10.80 13.86
N SER A 151 1.14 -10.52 12.58
CA SER A 151 1.09 -11.52 11.53
C SER A 151 2.47 -11.71 10.90
N THR A 152 2.78 -12.94 10.52
CA THR A 152 3.98 -13.30 9.75
C THR A 152 3.71 -13.36 8.24
N HIS A 153 2.55 -12.87 7.80
CA HIS A 153 2.06 -13.04 6.44
C HIS A 153 1.67 -11.72 5.80
N ILE A 154 1.81 -11.64 4.48
CA ILE A 154 1.31 -10.56 3.64
C ILE A 154 0.35 -11.12 2.59
N TYR A 155 -0.81 -10.51 2.47
CA TYR A 155 -1.95 -10.95 1.66
C TYR A 155 -2.15 -9.97 0.52
N ILE A 156 -2.34 -10.48 -0.69
CA ILE A 156 -2.52 -9.71 -1.91
C ILE A 156 -3.74 -10.26 -2.65
N ASP A 157 -4.76 -9.42 -2.82
CA ASP A 157 -5.93 -9.76 -3.63
C ASP A 157 -5.70 -9.50 -5.12
N THR A 158 -6.57 -10.04 -5.95
CA THR A 158 -6.55 -9.83 -7.42
C THR A 158 -7.97 -9.65 -8.00
N PRO A 159 -8.85 -8.85 -7.38
CA PRO A 159 -10.28 -8.81 -7.69
C PRO A 159 -10.59 -8.40 -9.12
N LEU A 160 -9.72 -7.63 -9.79
CA LEU A 160 -9.94 -7.16 -11.16
C LEU A 160 -9.22 -8.01 -12.21
N ASN A 161 -8.62 -9.13 -11.80
CA ASN A 161 -8.07 -10.08 -12.76
C ASN A 161 -9.19 -10.66 -13.65
N PRO A 162 -8.95 -10.86 -14.96
CA PRO A 162 -9.95 -11.44 -15.86
C PRO A 162 -10.19 -12.93 -15.59
N GLU A 163 -9.21 -13.67 -15.06
CA GLU A 163 -9.34 -15.09 -14.78
C GLU A 163 -10.14 -15.30 -13.49
N ALA A 164 -11.18 -16.14 -13.56
CA ALA A 164 -12.10 -16.37 -12.44
C ALA A 164 -11.39 -17.00 -11.23
N GLU A 165 -10.45 -17.92 -11.45
CA GLU A 165 -9.68 -18.57 -10.37
C GLU A 165 -8.77 -17.57 -9.64
N ILE A 166 -8.12 -16.67 -10.38
CA ILE A 166 -7.24 -15.64 -9.80
C ILE A 166 -8.06 -14.55 -9.10
N SER A 167 -9.15 -14.08 -9.71
CA SER A 167 -10.01 -13.05 -9.09
C SER A 167 -10.78 -13.55 -7.87
N SER A 168 -10.94 -14.86 -7.73
CA SER A 168 -11.61 -15.49 -6.57
C SER A 168 -10.64 -16.04 -5.51
N SER A 169 -9.35 -15.69 -5.56
CA SER A 169 -8.32 -16.17 -4.64
C SER A 169 -7.41 -15.04 -4.12
N VAL A 170 -6.56 -15.37 -3.15
CA VAL A 170 -5.60 -14.44 -2.52
C VAL A 170 -4.22 -15.08 -2.47
N ALA A 171 -3.19 -14.35 -2.91
CA ALA A 171 -1.79 -14.74 -2.68
C ALA A 171 -1.35 -14.37 -1.28
N VAL A 172 -0.62 -15.28 -0.64
CA VAL A 172 -0.07 -15.11 0.71
C VAL A 172 1.40 -15.45 0.73
N PHE A 173 2.25 -14.45 1.00
CA PHE A 173 3.66 -14.69 1.27
C PHE A 173 3.89 -14.78 2.78
N SER A 174 4.78 -15.68 3.19
CA SER A 174 5.45 -15.59 4.48
C SER A 174 6.47 -14.45 4.42
N ILE A 175 6.45 -13.56 5.40
CA ILE A 175 7.40 -12.44 5.48
C ILE A 175 8.84 -12.96 5.59
N ALA A 176 9.05 -14.07 6.30
CA ALA A 176 10.37 -14.67 6.43
C ALA A 176 10.94 -15.14 5.08
N ASP A 177 10.07 -15.66 4.20
CA ASP A 177 10.47 -16.19 2.90
C ASP A 177 10.88 -15.09 1.91
N LEU A 178 10.56 -13.81 2.20
CA LEU A 178 11.03 -12.68 1.39
C LEU A 178 12.55 -12.49 1.43
N ALA A 179 13.26 -13.15 2.36
CA ALA A 179 14.73 -13.20 2.36
C ALA A 179 15.30 -14.07 1.23
N GLN A 180 14.50 -14.98 0.66
CA GLN A 180 14.93 -15.91 -0.39
C GLN A 180 15.04 -15.19 -1.74
N ASP A 181 15.84 -15.75 -2.66
CA ASP A 181 16.04 -15.16 -4.00
C ASP A 181 14.75 -15.15 -4.83
N LYS A 182 13.90 -16.18 -4.65
CA LYS A 182 12.60 -16.33 -5.32
C LYS A 182 11.52 -16.70 -4.29
N PRO A 183 11.02 -15.73 -3.51
CA PRO A 183 10.00 -15.99 -2.51
C PRO A 183 8.76 -16.59 -3.16
N LYS A 184 8.23 -17.65 -2.56
CA LYS A 184 6.99 -18.30 -3.02
C LYS A 184 5.83 -17.81 -2.20
N TYR A 185 4.66 -17.73 -2.83
CA TYR A 185 3.39 -17.50 -2.14
C TYR A 185 2.57 -18.80 -2.10
N LYS A 186 1.63 -18.86 -1.17
CA LYS A 186 0.51 -19.80 -1.17
C LYS A 186 -0.71 -19.11 -1.77
N VAL A 187 -1.60 -19.88 -2.38
CA VAL A 187 -2.89 -19.40 -2.88
C VAL A 187 -3.98 -19.88 -1.93
N LEU A 188 -4.78 -18.94 -1.42
CA LEU A 188 -5.97 -19.26 -0.63
C LEU A 188 -7.20 -19.16 -1.53
N PRO A 189 -7.98 -20.24 -1.73
CA PRO A 189 -9.16 -20.24 -2.58
C PRO A 189 -10.37 -19.65 -1.84
N ILE A 190 -10.27 -18.39 -1.42
CA ILE A 190 -11.26 -17.69 -0.58
C ILE A 190 -12.67 -17.76 -1.18
N GLY A 191 -12.79 -17.57 -2.49
CA GLY A 191 -14.06 -17.69 -3.20
C GLY A 191 -14.65 -19.10 -3.09
N GLN A 192 -13.83 -20.15 -3.19
CA GLN A 192 -14.29 -21.53 -3.03
C GLN A 192 -14.75 -21.81 -1.59
N TRP A 193 -14.01 -21.32 -0.58
CA TRP A 193 -14.35 -21.50 0.83
C TRP A 193 -15.70 -20.87 1.22
N SER A 194 -16.17 -19.89 0.46
CA SER A 194 -17.50 -19.27 0.68
C SER A 194 -18.69 -20.16 0.37
N GLY A 195 -18.50 -21.21 -0.44
CA GLY A 195 -19.61 -22.05 -0.93
C GLY A 195 -20.54 -21.38 -1.94
N ILE A 196 -20.30 -20.13 -2.36
CA ILE A 196 -21.11 -19.43 -3.37
C ILE A 196 -20.88 -20.09 -4.74
N THR A 197 -21.97 -20.57 -5.36
CA THR A 197 -21.93 -21.31 -6.64
C THR A 197 -22.42 -20.51 -7.86
N GLN A 198 -23.11 -19.38 -7.63
CA GLN A 198 -23.64 -18.53 -8.70
C GLN A 198 -22.69 -17.35 -8.99
N GLY A 199 -22.55 -17.00 -10.27
CA GLY A 199 -21.77 -15.84 -10.72
C GLY A 199 -20.24 -15.99 -10.61
N GLN A 200 -19.52 -14.99 -11.10
CA GLN A 200 -18.06 -14.89 -10.94
C GLN A 200 -17.75 -14.17 -9.62
N ARG A 201 -17.18 -14.90 -8.67
CA ARG A 201 -16.74 -14.37 -7.38
C ARG A 201 -15.48 -13.53 -7.54
N ARG A 202 -15.47 -12.33 -6.95
CA ARG A 202 -14.27 -11.49 -6.83
C ARG A 202 -13.96 -11.27 -5.36
N VAL A 203 -12.76 -11.64 -4.95
CA VAL A 203 -12.29 -11.51 -3.57
C VAL A 203 -11.53 -10.22 -3.44
N VAL A 204 -11.95 -9.37 -2.50
CA VAL A 204 -11.40 -8.02 -2.33
C VAL A 204 -11.19 -7.67 -0.88
N GLN A 205 -10.10 -6.94 -0.63
CA GLN A 205 -9.74 -6.28 0.61
C GLN A 205 -9.66 -7.22 1.82
N GLY A 206 -8.45 -7.68 2.13
CA GLY A 206 -8.15 -8.26 3.43
C GLY A 206 -8.18 -7.19 4.52
N GLU A 207 -8.84 -7.40 5.66
CA GLU A 207 -8.77 -6.54 6.86
C GLU A 207 -8.64 -7.39 8.11
N TYR A 208 -7.72 -7.03 9.00
CA TYR A 208 -7.50 -7.78 10.24
C TYR A 208 -8.49 -7.38 11.33
N ASN A 209 -8.82 -8.34 12.20
CA ASN A 209 -9.42 -8.01 13.50
C ASN A 209 -8.41 -7.25 14.39
N ARG A 210 -8.87 -6.77 15.55
CA ARG A 210 -8.02 -6.02 16.50
C ARG A 210 -6.84 -6.85 17.03
N ALA A 211 -7.02 -8.16 17.20
CA ALA A 211 -6.00 -9.03 17.76
C ALA A 211 -4.89 -9.34 16.75
N GLY A 212 -5.18 -9.24 15.45
CA GLY A 212 -4.23 -9.49 14.37
C GLY A 212 -4.03 -10.96 14.03
N ASP A 213 -4.90 -11.84 14.52
CA ASP A 213 -4.86 -13.29 14.36
C ASP A 213 -5.87 -13.79 13.31
N GLU A 214 -6.85 -12.96 12.93
CA GLU A 214 -7.78 -13.24 11.85
C GLU A 214 -7.76 -12.11 10.81
N VAL A 215 -7.84 -12.50 9.53
CA VAL A 215 -8.00 -11.59 8.40
C VAL A 215 -9.26 -11.96 7.62
N TRP A 216 -10.09 -10.97 7.36
CA TRP A 216 -11.38 -11.11 6.71
C TRP A 216 -11.29 -10.60 5.28
N PHE A 217 -12.03 -11.22 4.36
CA PHE A 217 -12.11 -10.81 2.97
C PHE A 217 -13.56 -10.70 2.54
N SER A 218 -13.86 -9.74 1.67
CA SER A 218 -15.17 -9.62 1.05
C SER A 218 -15.22 -10.42 -0.25
N ILE A 219 -16.38 -10.99 -0.56
CA ILE A 219 -16.64 -11.77 -1.77
C ILE A 219 -17.90 -11.17 -2.40
N TRP A 220 -17.79 -10.71 -3.64
CA TRP A 220 -18.91 -10.15 -4.40
C TRP A 220 -18.96 -10.71 -5.81
#